data_AF-A0A0F7LUT6-F1
#
_entry.id   AF-A0A0F7LUT6-F1
#
_cell.length_a   1.000
_cell.length_b   1.000
_cell.length_c   1.000
_cell.angle_alpha   90.00
_cell.angle_beta   90.00
_cell.angle_gamma   90.00
#
_symmetry.space_group_name_H-M   'P 1'
#
loop_
_entity.id
_entity.type
_entity.pdbx_description
1 polymer ?
#
loop_
_entity_poly.entity_id
_entity_poly.type
_entity_poly.pdbx_seq_one_letter_code
_entity_poly.pdbx_strand_id
1 'polypeptide(L)' 'MSLKGKWLQEAGFTFGMPLKIRVMPDCIVITAQNTQELWQCLEGLSIEPFNPNAAIDWIKYYPGGLMIT' A
#
# COMPACT_ATOMS: atom_id res chain seq x y z
N MET A 1 -6.38 5.63 17.48
CA MET A 1 -7.34 4.51 17.53
C MET A 1 -6.66 3.29 16.93
N SER A 2 -6.62 2.15 17.62
CA SER A 2 -5.99 0.93 17.10
C SER A 2 -7.07 -0.11 16.89
N LEU A 3 -7.27 -0.55 15.65
CA LEU A 3 -8.03 -1.78 15.39
C LEU A 3 -7.23 -2.95 15.99
N LYS A 4 -7.87 -3.72 16.86
CA LYS A 4 -7.26 -4.86 17.57
C LYS A 4 -8.28 -6.00 17.66
N GLY A 5 -7.79 -7.23 17.63
CA GLY A 5 -8.61 -8.43 17.79
C GLY A 5 -8.09 -9.60 16.95
N LYS A 6 -8.36 -10.81 17.42
CA LYS A 6 -7.95 -12.05 16.75
C LYS A 6 -8.54 -12.18 15.33
N TRP A 7 -9.72 -11.61 15.12
CA TRP A 7 -10.43 -11.61 13.85
C TRP A 7 -9.63 -10.98 12.69
N LEU A 8 -8.75 -10.01 12.95
CA LEU A 8 -7.88 -9.42 11.92
C LEU A 8 -6.87 -10.44 11.39
N GLN A 9 -6.25 -11.20 12.31
CA GLN A 9 -5.33 -12.27 11.94
C GLN A 9 -6.05 -13.42 11.24
N GLU A 10 -7.24 -13.78 11.71
CA GLU A 10 -8.11 -14.80 11.09
C GLU A 10 -8.55 -14.38 9.67
N ALA A 11 -8.72 -13.09 9.41
CA ALA A 11 -8.98 -12.53 8.08
C ALA A 11 -7.71 -12.40 7.20
N GLY A 12 -6.53 -12.74 7.73
CA GLY A 12 -5.26 -12.72 6.99
C GLY A 12 -4.42 -11.44 7.15
N PHE A 13 -4.83 -10.49 7.99
CA PHE A 13 -4.03 -9.28 8.26
C PHE A 13 -2.93 -9.56 9.29
N THR A 14 -1.70 -9.16 8.98
CA THR A 14 -0.55 -9.31 9.87
C THR A 14 -0.17 -7.99 10.55
N PHE A 15 0.56 -8.08 11.66
CA PHE A 15 1.08 -6.90 12.33
C PHE A 15 2.08 -6.18 11.41
N GLY A 16 1.95 -4.85 11.32
CA GLY A 16 2.76 -4.07 10.39
C GLY A 16 2.37 -4.29 8.92
N MET A 17 1.17 -4.77 8.61
CA MET A 17 0.65 -4.68 7.24
C MET A 17 0.07 -3.27 7.03
N PRO A 18 0.42 -2.56 5.94
CA PRO A 18 -0.20 -1.27 5.63
C PRO A 18 -1.65 -1.52 5.17
N LEU A 19 -2.59 -0.73 5.67
CA LEU A 19 -4.03 -0.92 5.44
C LEU A 19 -4.67 0.34 4.86
N LYS A 20 -5.62 0.15 3.94
CA LYS A 20 -6.56 1.19 3.51
C LYS A 20 -7.91 0.92 4.14
N ILE A 21 -8.39 1.88 4.92
CA ILE A 21 -9.70 1.80 5.61
C ILE A 21 -10.65 2.78 4.93
N ARG A 22 -11.82 2.31 4.54
CA ARG A 22 -12.91 3.15 4.01
C ARG A 22 -14.15 2.97 4.87
N VAL A 23 -14.79 4.07 5.23
CA VAL A 23 -16.09 4.07 5.90
C VAL A 23 -17.17 4.26 4.84
N MET A 24 -18.14 3.36 4.83
CA MET A 24 -19.31 3.40 3.97
C MET A 24 -20.57 3.39 4.84
N PRO A 25 -21.75 3.74 4.32
CA PRO A 25 -23.00 3.52 5.05
C PRO A 25 -23.08 2.05 5.48
N ASP A 26 -23.34 1.82 6.77
CA ASP A 26 -23.51 0.52 7.42
C ASP A 26 -22.28 -0.41 7.46
N CYS A 27 -21.13 -0.06 6.88
CA CYS A 27 -19.95 -0.92 6.92
C CYS A 27 -18.60 -0.20 6.88
N ILE A 28 -17.56 -0.94 7.26
CA ILE A 28 -16.16 -0.54 7.11
C ILE A 28 -15.49 -1.55 6.18
N VAL A 29 -14.81 -1.05 5.16
CA VAL A 29 -13.99 -1.86 4.26
C VAL A 29 -12.53 -1.70 4.65
N ILE A 30 -11.88 -2.82 4.96
CA ILE A 30 -10.46 -2.89 5.29
C ILE A 30 -9.78 -3.69 4.20
N THR A 31 -8.82 -3.09 3.51
CA THR A 31 -8.02 -3.78 2.48
C THR A 31 -6.53 -3.63 2.80
N ALA A 32 -5.74 -4.65 2.48
CA ALA A 32 -4.29 -4.50 2.45
C ALA A 32 -3.91 -3.42 1.43
N GLN A 33 -2.97 -2.56 1.78
CA GLN A 33 -2.42 -1.59 0.85
C GLN A 33 -1.34 -2.29 0.03
N ASN A 34 -1.65 -2.57 -1.24
CA ASN A 34 -0.73 -3.27 -2.13
C ASN A 34 0.25 -2.29 -2.76
N THR A 35 1.55 -2.49 -2.55
CA THR A 35 2.62 -1.72 -3.22
C THR A 35 2.73 -2.05 -4.71
N GLN A 36 2.08 -3.10 -5.20
CA GLN A 36 1.88 -3.34 -6.63
C GLN A 36 0.99 -2.28 -7.28
N GLU A 37 0.03 -1.69 -6.55
CA GLU A 37 -0.73 -0.54 -7.05
C GLU A 37 0.20 0.66 -7.29
N LEU A 38 1.23 0.85 -6.44
CA LEU A 38 2.23 1.90 -6.64
C LEU A 38 2.95 1.70 -7.97
N TRP A 39 3.38 0.46 -8.30
CA TRP A 39 4.03 0.17 -9.58
C TRP A 39 3.15 0.52 -10.78
N GLN A 40 1.89 0.10 -10.76
CA GLN A 40 0.93 0.40 -11.83
C GLN A 40 0.65 1.91 -11.93
N CYS A 41 0.60 2.62 -10.81
CA CYS A 41 0.48 4.08 -10.81
C CYS A 41 1.72 4.76 -11.41
N LEU A 42 2.93 4.30 -11.08
CA LEU A 42 4.16 4.89 -11.60
C LEU A 42 4.29 4.69 -13.11
N GLU A 43 3.92 3.52 -13.63
CA GLU A 43 3.84 3.26 -15.07
C GLU A 43 2.83 4.17 -15.75
N GLY A 44 1.59 4.23 -15.25
CA GLY A 44 0.51 5.01 -15.85
C GLY A 44 0.69 6.53 -15.79
N LEU A 45 1.56 7.01 -14.90
CA LEU A 45 1.92 8.44 -14.77
C LEU A 45 3.17 8.82 -15.58
N SER A 46 3.83 7.86 -16.23
CA SER A 46 5.06 8.15 -16.97
C SER A 46 4.77 8.91 -18.27
N ILE A 47 5.52 9.98 -18.51
CA ILE A 47 5.44 10.77 -19.75
C ILE A 47 6.36 10.17 -20.83
N GLU A 48 7.43 9.50 -20.40
CA GLU A 48 8.40 8.79 -21.25
C GLU A 48 8.24 7.27 -21.10
N PRO A 49 8.93 6.45 -21.93
CA PRO A 49 8.96 5.02 -21.70
C PRO A 49 9.40 4.68 -20.27
N PHE A 50 8.59 3.89 -19.58
CA PHE A 50 8.80 3.58 -18.18
C PHE A 50 10.14 2.87 -17.95
N ASN A 51 10.95 3.43 -17.05
CA ASN A 51 12.21 2.83 -16.63
C ASN A 51 12.09 2.27 -15.20
N PRO A 52 12.00 0.94 -15.03
CA PRO A 52 11.82 0.32 -13.72
C PRO A 52 13.01 0.55 -12.79
N ASN A 53 14.24 0.60 -13.31
CA ASN A 53 15.43 0.82 -12.47
C ASN A 53 15.45 2.23 -11.88
N ALA A 54 15.09 3.24 -12.68
CA ALA A 54 14.98 4.62 -12.21
C ALA A 54 13.89 4.77 -11.15
N ALA A 55 12.74 4.10 -11.34
CA ALA A 55 11.67 4.07 -10.36
C ALA A 55 12.08 3.38 -9.04
N ILE A 56 12.80 2.26 -9.10
CA ILE A 56 13.36 1.59 -7.92
C ILE A 56 14.29 2.54 -7.17
N ASP A 57 15.20 3.21 -7.87
CA ASP A 57 16.15 4.12 -7.22
C ASP A 57 15.44 5.32 -6.59
N TRP A 58 14.43 5.89 -7.26
CA TRP A 58 13.59 6.92 -6.65
C TRP A 58 12.87 6.43 -5.39
N ILE A 59 12.29 5.22 -5.41
CA ILE A 59 11.60 4.60 -4.25
C ILE A 59 12.55 4.44 -3.06
N LYS A 60 13.81 4.04 -3.28
CA LYS A 60 14.82 3.88 -2.20
C LYS A 60 15.11 5.19 -1.47
N TYR A 61 15.08 6.32 -2.18
CA TYR A 61 15.37 7.64 -1.63
C TYR A 61 14.12 8.46 -1.31
N TYR A 62 12.94 7.85 -1.33
CA TYR A 62 11.69 8.55 -1.08
C TYR A 62 11.72 9.24 0.30
N PRO A 63 11.44 10.55 0.40
CA PRO A 63 11.44 11.27 1.66
C PRO A 63 10.45 10.67 2.67
N GLY A 64 10.94 10.30 3.85
CA GLY A 64 10.14 9.62 4.88
C GLY A 64 10.11 8.09 4.76
N GLY A 65 10.74 7.53 3.73
CA GLY A 65 10.78 6.09 3.47
C GLY A 65 9.45 5.53 2.99
N LEU A 66 9.51 4.45 2.21
CA LEU A 66 8.34 3.67 1.84
C LEU A 66 8.34 2.35 2.60
N MET A 67 7.20 2.03 3.20
CA MET A 67 6.99 0.74 3.83
C MET A 67 6.56 -0.26 2.76
N ILE A 68 7.57 -0.82 2.10
CA ILE A 68 7.43 -1.89 1.12
C ILE A 68 7.49 -3.22 1.88
N THR A 69 6.33 -3.82 2.12
CA THR A 69 6.18 -5.18 2.66
C THR A 69 6.30 -6.22 1.56
#